data_AF-A0A1Y3CIX7-F1
#
_entry.id   AF-A0A1Y3CIX7-F1
#
_cell.length_a   1.000
_cell.length_b   1.000
_cell.length_c   1.000
_cell.angle_alpha   90.00
_cell.angle_beta   90.00
_cell.angle_gamma   90.00
#
_symmetry.space_group_name_H-M   'P 1'
#
loop_
_entity.id
_entity.type
_entity.pdbx_description
1 polymer ?
#
loop_
_entity_poly.entity_id
_entity_poly.type
_entity_poly.pdbx_seq_one_letter_code
_entity_poly.pdbx_strand_id
1 'polypeptide(L)'
;MSNKLLTKKLMNSAIFLVLLIIILFVGIQGSFNPSSQDKPTILISLLSFAATLYAPIAAFIFYDSWKSQTKFNRVTNNIIELQKVLHDYVSSLKSLRQRIISPHLRSKFEKEDDYTNNLKKLFDQKICEIHSVETVRYEACKLLSILRTDTYETSDSLSNNFQELDLIIDEISKEVDHFKNYYMIFINNYYKNESELKDFLKSEDYKELTYKLSAQRELSNTIKTNLKAALTLSADSINPEKTLKINDFIKNIDKVSTEALKNYEINFKN
;
A
#
# COMPACT_ATOMS: atom_id res chain seq x y z
N MET A 1 -6.20 -11.47 17.81
CA MET A 1 -6.03 -11.85 19.24
C MET A 1 -5.14 -13.09 19.33
N SER A 2 -4.09 -13.09 20.15
CA SER A 2 -3.30 -14.33 20.36
C SER A 2 -4.20 -15.40 20.99
N ASN A 3 -4.14 -16.65 20.52
CA ASN A 3 -4.91 -17.76 21.09
C ASN A 3 -4.76 -17.85 22.62
N LYS A 4 -3.60 -17.46 23.15
CA LYS A 4 -3.30 -17.43 24.60
C LYS A 4 -4.15 -16.43 25.39
N LEU A 5 -4.60 -15.36 24.77
CA LEU A 5 -5.41 -14.33 25.41
C LEU A 5 -6.89 -14.63 25.36
N LEU A 6 -7.35 -15.17 24.23
CA LEU A 6 -8.71 -15.66 24.10
C LEU A 6 -8.97 -16.73 25.15
N THR A 7 -8.04 -17.69 25.28
CA THR A 7 -8.12 -18.71 26.33
C THR A 7 -8.06 -18.12 27.73
N LYS A 8 -7.23 -17.10 27.99
CA LYS A 8 -7.19 -16.41 29.29
C LYS A 8 -8.51 -15.71 29.63
N LYS A 9 -9.12 -14.97 28.69
CA LYS A 9 -10.42 -14.30 28.92
C LYS A 9 -11.53 -15.32 29.19
N LEU A 10 -11.59 -16.38 28.38
CA LEU A 10 -12.54 -17.47 28.57
C LEU A 10 -12.35 -18.14 29.94
N MET A 11 -11.11 -18.50 30.29
CA MET A 11 -10.79 -19.13 31.57
C MET A 11 -11.11 -18.22 32.76
N ASN A 12 -10.79 -16.92 32.70
CA ASN A 12 -11.13 -15.98 33.76
C ASN A 12 -12.65 -15.83 33.93
N SER A 13 -13.40 -15.75 32.82
CA SER A 13 -14.88 -15.69 32.89
C SER A 13 -15.49 -16.98 33.44
N ALA A 14 -14.92 -18.14 33.11
CA ALA A 14 -15.32 -19.43 33.67
C ALA A 14 -15.01 -19.52 35.17
N ILE A 15 -13.81 -19.12 35.61
CA ILE A 15 -13.41 -19.07 37.02
C ILE A 15 -14.35 -18.16 37.81
N PHE A 16 -14.69 -16.99 37.27
CA PHE A 16 -15.62 -16.05 37.91
C PHE A 16 -17.00 -16.68 38.13
N LEU A 17 -17.57 -17.35 37.12
CA LEU A 17 -18.86 -18.02 37.25
C LEU A 17 -18.81 -19.19 38.22
N VAL A 18 -17.73 -19.97 38.24
CA VAL A 18 -17.54 -21.06 39.20
C VAL A 18 -17.48 -20.51 40.64
N LEU A 19 -16.74 -19.43 40.88
CA LEU A 19 -16.70 -18.77 42.18
C LEU A 19 -18.07 -18.24 42.59
N LEU A 20 -18.82 -17.65 41.66
CA LEU A 20 -20.20 -17.18 41.91
C LEU A 20 -21.10 -18.34 42.34
N ILE A 21 -21.06 -19.49 41.65
CA ILE A 21 -21.83 -20.69 42.03
C ILE A 21 -21.44 -21.18 43.42
N ILE A 22 -20.14 -21.23 43.75
CA ILE A 22 -19.67 -21.68 45.06
C ILE A 22 -20.25 -20.78 46.15
N ILE A 23 -20.22 -19.46 45.96
CA ILE A 23 -20.79 -18.49 46.89
C ILE A 23 -22.30 -18.72 47.06
N LEU A 24 -23.04 -18.90 45.96
CA LEU A 24 -24.48 -19.17 45.99
C LEU A 24 -24.79 -20.50 46.70
N PHE A 25 -24.03 -21.55 46.43
CA PHE A 25 -24.19 -22.86 47.05
C PHE A 25 -23.95 -22.81 48.57
N VAL A 26 -22.89 -22.13 49.02
CA VAL A 26 -22.61 -21.93 50.44
C VAL A 26 -23.71 -21.11 51.11
N GLY A 27 -24.20 -20.05 50.45
CA GLY A 27 -25.32 -19.24 50.95
C GLY A 27 -26.62 -20.04 51.11
N ILE A 28 -26.92 -20.92 50.15
CA ILE A 28 -28.08 -21.84 50.23
C ILE A 28 -27.93 -22.82 51.38
N GLN A 29 -26.74 -23.41 51.57
CA GLN A 29 -26.49 -24.32 52.69
C GLN A 29 -26.66 -23.63 54.04
N GLY A 30 -26.15 -22.40 54.18
CA GLY A 30 -26.27 -21.63 55.41
C GLY A 30 -27.70 -21.20 55.75
N SER A 31 -28.54 -20.99 54.74
CA SER A 31 -29.90 -20.46 54.93
C SER A 31 -30.98 -21.55 55.04
N PHE A 32 -30.84 -22.65 54.29
CA PHE A 32 -31.90 -23.67 54.15
C PHE A 32 -31.50 -25.05 54.70
N ASN A 33 -30.23 -25.29 55.02
CA ASN A 33 -29.69 -26.56 55.50
C ASN A 33 -30.28 -27.81 54.78
N PRO A 34 -30.12 -27.91 53.44
CA PRO A 34 -30.74 -28.97 52.65
C PRO A 34 -30.27 -30.36 53.08
N SER A 35 -31.16 -31.36 52.92
CA SER A 35 -30.86 -32.75 53.22
C SER A 35 -29.67 -33.26 52.39
N SER A 36 -28.98 -34.31 52.87
CA SER A 36 -27.83 -34.88 52.14
C SER A 36 -28.20 -35.38 50.74
N GLN A 37 -29.46 -35.76 50.51
CA GLN A 37 -29.96 -36.24 49.23
C GLN A 37 -30.25 -35.09 48.23
N ASP A 38 -30.55 -33.88 48.71
CA ASP A 38 -30.88 -32.73 47.85
C ASP A 38 -29.64 -31.94 47.40
N LYS A 39 -28.53 -32.03 48.15
CA LYS A 39 -27.28 -31.29 47.86
C LYS A 39 -26.74 -31.54 46.43
N PRO A 40 -26.69 -32.78 45.91
CA PRO A 40 -26.24 -33.03 44.54
C PRO A 40 -27.17 -32.39 43.49
N THR A 41 -28.48 -32.44 43.71
CA THR A 41 -29.49 -31.86 42.81
C THR A 41 -29.37 -30.35 42.72
N ILE A 42 -29.15 -29.68 43.86
CA ILE A 42 -28.93 -28.24 43.93
C ILE A 42 -27.62 -27.87 43.20
N LEU A 43 -26.54 -28.63 43.43
CA LEU A 43 -25.26 -28.41 42.75
C LEU A 43 -25.38 -28.53 41.23
N ILE A 44 -26.04 -29.59 40.74
CA ILE A 44 -26.28 -29.81 39.30
C ILE A 44 -27.11 -28.67 38.71
N SER A 45 -28.14 -28.20 39.43
CA SER A 45 -28.99 -27.10 38.98
C SER A 45 -28.22 -25.79 38.87
N LEU A 46 -27.36 -25.47 39.84
CA LEU A 46 -26.50 -24.27 39.81
C LEU A 46 -25.43 -24.36 38.72
N LEU A 47 -24.82 -25.54 38.52
CA LEU A 47 -23.88 -25.78 37.43
C LEU A 47 -24.56 -25.62 36.06
N SER A 48 -25.78 -26.13 35.90
CA SER A 48 -26.56 -26.00 34.67
C SER A 48 -26.92 -24.53 34.39
N PHE A 49 -27.29 -23.77 35.43
CA PHE A 49 -27.53 -22.35 35.34
C PHE A 49 -26.29 -21.58 34.90
N ALA A 50 -25.13 -21.87 35.50
CA ALA A 50 -23.89 -21.22 35.11
C ALA A 50 -23.41 -21.61 33.72
N ALA A 51 -23.60 -22.85 33.28
CA ALA A 51 -23.32 -23.26 31.91
C ALA A 51 -24.17 -22.45 30.91
N THR A 52 -25.45 -22.24 31.25
CA THR A 52 -26.38 -21.43 30.46
C THR A 52 -25.96 -19.96 30.39
N LEU A 53 -25.45 -19.39 31.49
CA LEU A 53 -24.91 -18.02 31.52
C LEU A 53 -23.54 -17.90 30.84
N TYR A 54 -22.71 -18.93 30.93
CA TYR A 54 -21.38 -18.94 30.34
C TYR A 54 -21.45 -18.95 28.80
N ALA A 55 -22.40 -19.67 28.22
CA ALA A 55 -22.55 -19.77 26.76
C ALA A 55 -22.64 -18.40 26.04
N PRO A 56 -23.53 -17.46 26.41
CA PRO A 56 -23.60 -16.14 25.77
C PRO A 56 -22.35 -15.28 26.08
N ILE A 57 -21.75 -15.40 27.27
CA ILE A 57 -20.51 -14.68 27.62
C ILE A 57 -19.36 -15.14 26.72
N ALA A 58 -19.19 -16.45 26.58
CA ALA A 58 -18.19 -17.04 25.70
C ALA A 58 -18.45 -16.66 24.24
N ALA A 59 -19.70 -16.72 23.78
CA ALA A 59 -20.07 -16.31 22.43
C ALA A 59 -19.72 -14.83 22.15
N PHE A 60 -19.97 -13.94 23.10
CA PHE A 60 -19.58 -12.53 23.00
C PHE A 60 -18.06 -12.36 22.92
N ILE A 61 -17.29 -13.06 23.78
CA ILE A 61 -15.83 -13.04 23.77
C ILE A 61 -15.27 -13.58 22.43
N PHE A 62 -15.84 -14.67 21.91
CA PHE A 62 -15.47 -15.23 20.61
C PHE A 62 -15.80 -14.26 19.47
N TYR A 63 -16.98 -13.63 19.50
CA TYR A 63 -17.40 -12.68 18.47
C TYR A 63 -16.49 -11.44 18.43
N ASP A 64 -16.16 -10.87 19.58
CA ASP A 64 -15.27 -9.70 19.67
C ASP A 64 -13.85 -10.05 19.17
N SER A 65 -13.33 -11.22 19.55
CA SER A 65 -12.06 -11.74 19.04
C SER A 65 -12.07 -11.92 17.53
N TRP A 66 -13.14 -12.52 16.99
CA TRP A 66 -13.30 -12.74 15.55
C TRP A 66 -13.40 -11.41 14.78
N LYS A 67 -14.14 -10.44 15.30
CA LYS A 67 -14.25 -9.09 14.72
C LYS A 67 -12.89 -8.38 14.69
N SER A 68 -12.11 -8.48 15.77
CA SER A 68 -10.77 -7.90 15.82
C SER A 68 -9.81 -8.58 14.83
N GLN A 69 -9.87 -9.91 14.72
CA GLN A 69 -9.05 -10.68 13.77
C GLN A 69 -9.41 -10.37 12.32
N THR A 70 -10.69 -10.24 11.99
CA THR A 70 -11.14 -9.90 10.62
C THR A 70 -10.72 -8.49 10.23
N LYS A 71 -10.84 -7.50 11.14
CA LYS A 71 -10.31 -6.15 10.91
C LYS A 71 -8.80 -6.15 10.67
N PHE A 72 -8.06 -6.88 11.51
CA PHE A 72 -6.61 -7.01 11.36
C PHE A 72 -6.22 -7.63 10.02
N ASN A 73 -6.83 -8.76 9.64
CA ASN A 73 -6.56 -9.44 8.37
C ASN A 73 -6.88 -8.54 7.16
N ARG A 74 -7.97 -7.76 7.22
CA ARG A 74 -8.32 -6.80 6.17
C ARG A 74 -7.24 -5.73 6.01
N VAL A 75 -6.77 -5.14 7.10
CA VAL A 75 -5.68 -4.14 7.07
C VAL A 75 -4.40 -4.75 6.48
N THR A 76 -3.99 -5.93 6.94
CA THR A 76 -2.79 -6.60 6.42
C THR A 76 -2.91 -6.90 4.93
N ASN A 77 -4.05 -7.39 4.47
CA ASN A 77 -4.28 -7.65 3.05
C ASN A 77 -4.19 -6.37 2.22
N ASN A 78 -4.78 -5.27 2.68
CA ASN A 78 -4.71 -3.98 2.00
C ASN A 78 -3.26 -3.44 1.93
N ILE A 79 -2.45 -3.65 2.97
CA ILE A 79 -1.02 -3.29 2.96
C ILE A 79 -0.26 -4.12 1.93
N ILE A 80 -0.49 -5.43 1.87
CA ILE A 80 0.13 -6.33 0.88
C ILE A 80 -0.27 -5.93 -0.55
N GLU A 81 -1.55 -5.61 -0.76
CA GLU A 81 -2.03 -5.11 -2.05
C GLU A 81 -1.37 -3.79 -2.42
N LEU A 82 -1.25 -2.84 -1.48
CA LEU A 82 -0.56 -1.59 -1.69
C LEU A 82 0.90 -1.83 -2.10
N GLN A 83 1.62 -2.72 -1.42
CA GLN A 83 3.01 -3.05 -1.78
C GLN A 83 3.12 -3.58 -3.21
N LYS A 84 2.20 -4.47 -3.61
CA LYS A 84 2.16 -5.00 -4.97
C LYS A 84 1.94 -3.89 -5.99
N VAL A 85 0.95 -3.03 -5.76
CA VAL A 85 0.65 -1.90 -6.65
C VAL A 85 1.82 -0.90 -6.71
N LEU A 86 2.50 -0.65 -5.59
CA LEU A 86 3.71 0.19 -5.59
C LEU A 86 4.85 -0.44 -6.38
N HIS A 87 5.03 -1.77 -6.32
CA HIS A 87 6.00 -2.46 -7.17
C HIS A 87 5.66 -2.32 -8.66
N ASP A 88 4.39 -2.49 -9.02
CA ASP A 88 3.91 -2.30 -10.39
C ASP A 88 4.07 -0.84 -10.83
N TYR A 89 3.90 0.12 -9.92
CA TYR A 89 4.10 1.54 -10.18
C TYR A 89 5.57 1.83 -10.48
N VAL A 90 6.48 1.32 -9.64
CA VAL A 90 7.93 1.40 -9.86
C VAL A 90 8.34 0.74 -11.18
N SER A 91 7.73 -0.40 -11.52
CA SER A 91 7.97 -1.08 -12.80
C SER A 91 7.52 -0.24 -14.00
N SER A 92 6.33 0.34 -13.92
CA SER A 92 5.78 1.23 -14.95
C SER A 92 6.65 2.47 -15.15
N LEU A 93 7.13 3.08 -14.05
CA LEU A 93 8.09 4.19 -14.10
C LEU A 93 9.41 3.78 -14.74
N LYS A 94 9.92 2.57 -14.46
CA LYS A 94 11.12 2.04 -15.14
C LYS A 94 10.90 1.86 -16.64
N SER A 95 9.73 1.39 -17.05
CA SER A 95 9.37 1.27 -18.47
C SER A 95 9.34 2.64 -19.13
N LEU A 96 8.70 3.62 -18.48
CA LEU A 96 8.62 4.99 -18.98
C LEU A 96 10.02 5.64 -19.15
N ARG A 97 10.98 5.28 -18.28
CA ARG A 97 12.38 5.73 -18.37
C ARG A 97 13.16 5.11 -19.54
N GLN A 98 12.65 4.10 -20.23
CA GLN A 98 13.32 3.52 -21.40
C GLN A 98 13.44 4.55 -22.53
N ARG A 99 14.50 4.40 -23.33
CA ARG A 99 14.97 5.38 -24.33
C ARG A 99 13.82 5.91 -25.21
N ILE A 100 13.75 7.23 -25.37
CA ILE A 100 12.86 7.86 -26.35
C ILE A 100 13.17 7.26 -27.72
N ILE A 101 12.15 6.72 -28.36
CA ILE A 101 12.32 6.11 -29.66
C ILE A 101 12.47 7.23 -30.67
N SER A 102 13.68 7.39 -31.21
CA SER A 102 13.94 8.35 -32.28
C SER A 102 13.33 7.82 -33.58
N PRO A 103 12.39 8.55 -34.21
CA PRO A 103 11.82 8.11 -35.47
C PRO A 103 12.88 7.98 -36.56
N HIS A 104 12.66 7.05 -37.47
CA HIS A 104 13.45 6.97 -38.69
C HIS A 104 13.26 8.22 -39.55
N LEU A 105 14.31 8.60 -40.28
CA LEU A 105 14.25 9.70 -41.25
C LEU A 105 13.16 9.40 -42.30
N ARG A 106 12.36 10.41 -42.64
CA ARG A 106 11.29 10.32 -43.64
C ARG A 106 11.79 9.79 -44.99
N SER A 107 13.02 10.13 -45.35
CA SER A 107 13.70 9.66 -46.57
C SER A 107 13.92 8.15 -46.65
N LYS A 108 13.71 7.40 -45.55
CA LYS A 108 13.78 5.93 -45.55
C LYS A 108 12.50 5.25 -46.01
N PHE A 109 11.43 6.00 -46.26
CA PHE A 109 10.13 5.48 -46.64
C PHE A 109 9.80 5.93 -48.08
N GLU A 110 9.33 4.99 -48.90
CA GLU A 110 8.91 5.28 -50.28
C GLU A 110 7.54 5.96 -50.32
N LYS A 111 6.70 5.71 -49.32
CA LYS A 111 5.35 6.26 -49.19
C LYS A 111 5.18 7.02 -47.90
N GLU A 112 4.43 8.13 -47.96
CA GLU A 112 4.13 8.96 -46.80
C GLU A 112 3.30 8.22 -45.75
N ASP A 113 2.38 7.37 -46.20
CA ASP A 113 1.53 6.57 -45.32
C ASP A 113 2.38 5.61 -44.47
N ASP A 114 3.45 5.04 -45.02
CA ASP A 114 4.34 4.13 -44.30
C ASP A 114 5.14 4.86 -43.22
N TYR A 115 5.60 6.08 -43.51
CA TYR A 115 6.24 6.96 -42.53
C TYR A 115 5.28 7.31 -41.38
N THR A 116 4.07 7.73 -41.72
CA THR A 116 3.04 8.11 -40.76
C THR A 116 2.63 6.93 -39.87
N ASN A 117 2.46 5.74 -40.45
CA ASN A 117 2.16 4.51 -39.71
C ASN A 117 3.30 4.13 -38.76
N ASN A 118 4.55 4.31 -39.18
CA ASN A 118 5.70 4.08 -38.32
C ASN A 118 5.74 5.08 -37.15
N LEU A 119 5.52 6.38 -37.40
CA LEU A 119 5.41 7.39 -36.33
C LEU A 119 4.32 7.02 -35.32
N LYS A 120 3.14 6.68 -35.82
CA LYS A 120 2.00 6.27 -34.99
C LYS A 120 2.36 5.11 -34.08
N LYS A 121 2.93 4.03 -34.62
CA LYS A 121 3.33 2.87 -33.82
C LYS A 121 4.32 3.21 -32.70
N LEU A 122 5.30 4.05 -33.01
CA LEU A 122 6.33 4.46 -32.05
C LEU A 122 5.77 5.36 -30.94
N PHE A 123 4.93 6.32 -31.31
CA PHE A 123 4.35 7.27 -30.37
C PHE A 123 3.24 6.63 -29.53
N ASP A 124 2.39 5.80 -30.12
CA ASP A 124 1.33 5.06 -29.42
C ASP A 124 1.92 4.17 -28.32
N GLN A 125 3.06 3.51 -28.56
CA GLN A 125 3.73 2.71 -27.54
C GLN A 125 4.07 3.56 -26.30
N LYS A 126 4.66 4.74 -26.51
CA LYS A 126 5.08 5.59 -25.40
C LYS A 126 3.91 6.25 -24.69
N ILE A 127 2.85 6.59 -25.42
CA ILE A 127 1.57 7.03 -24.85
C ILE A 127 0.98 5.93 -23.96
N CYS A 128 1.03 4.66 -24.39
CA CYS A 128 0.59 3.54 -23.56
C CYS A 128 1.42 3.39 -22.28
N GLU A 129 2.73 3.61 -22.35
CA GLU A 129 3.60 3.60 -21.16
C GLU A 129 3.23 4.71 -20.16
N ILE A 130 2.95 5.94 -20.64
CA ILE A 130 2.46 7.05 -19.80
C ILE A 130 1.13 6.66 -19.14
N HIS A 131 0.18 6.15 -19.93
CA HIS A 131 -1.14 5.77 -19.44
C HIS A 131 -1.08 4.63 -18.40
N SER A 132 -0.16 3.68 -18.57
CA SER A 132 0.09 2.62 -17.59
C SER A 132 0.53 3.21 -16.24
N VAL A 133 1.44 4.19 -16.25
CA VAL A 133 1.88 4.88 -15.02
C VAL A 133 0.72 5.61 -14.34
N GLU A 134 -0.11 6.33 -15.10
CA GLU A 134 -1.29 7.02 -14.57
C GLU A 134 -2.31 6.05 -13.95
N THR A 135 -2.53 4.90 -14.58
CA THR A 135 -3.48 3.88 -14.12
C THR A 135 -3.02 3.24 -12.82
N VAL A 136 -1.75 2.82 -12.75
CA VAL A 136 -1.23 2.20 -11.52
C VAL A 136 -1.15 3.22 -10.38
N ARG A 137 -0.85 4.49 -10.68
CA ARG A 137 -0.93 5.59 -9.70
C ARG A 137 -2.32 5.70 -9.09
N TYR A 138 -3.37 5.70 -9.92
CA TYR A 138 -4.75 5.78 -9.46
C TYR A 138 -5.09 4.64 -8.49
N GLU A 139 -4.69 3.40 -8.81
CA GLU A 139 -4.89 2.26 -7.91
C GLU A 139 -4.10 2.41 -6.60
N ALA A 140 -2.87 2.94 -6.65
CA ALA A 140 -2.07 3.21 -5.45
C ALA A 140 -2.76 4.23 -4.52
N CYS A 141 -3.22 5.36 -5.07
CA CYS A 141 -3.94 6.40 -4.32
C CYS A 141 -5.25 5.86 -3.74
N LYS A 142 -5.98 5.03 -4.49
CA LYS A 142 -7.21 4.38 -4.02
C LYS A 142 -6.93 3.47 -2.83
N LEU A 143 -5.93 2.61 -2.89
CA LEU A 143 -5.54 1.74 -1.78
C LEU A 143 -5.06 2.53 -0.56
N LEU A 144 -4.30 3.61 -0.78
CA LEU A 144 -3.89 4.53 0.30
C LEU A 144 -5.08 5.17 0.99
N SER A 145 -6.10 5.60 0.23
CA SER A 145 -7.32 6.16 0.80
C SER A 145 -8.10 5.15 1.66
N ILE A 146 -8.17 3.88 1.24
CA ILE A 146 -8.81 2.80 2.00
C ILE A 146 -8.03 2.52 3.29
N LEU A 147 -6.72 2.40 3.19
CA LEU A 147 -5.85 2.20 4.35
C LEU A 147 -6.00 3.33 5.35
N ARG A 148 -6.08 4.57 4.88
CA ARG A 148 -6.37 5.75 5.71
C ARG A 148 -7.66 5.58 6.51
N THR A 149 -8.72 5.09 5.91
CA THR A 149 -9.98 4.88 6.65
C THR A 149 -9.91 3.70 7.65
N ASP A 150 -9.14 2.65 7.34
CA ASP A 150 -9.12 1.41 8.12
C ASP A 150 -8.06 1.39 9.25
N THR A 151 -6.94 2.13 9.12
CA THR A 151 -5.79 2.10 10.05
C THR A 151 -5.72 3.22 11.09
N TYR A 152 -6.51 4.30 10.93
CA TYR A 152 -6.38 5.53 11.75
C TYR A 152 -6.68 5.37 13.24
N GLU A 153 -7.16 4.21 13.69
CA GLU A 153 -7.40 3.98 15.12
C GLU A 153 -6.17 3.48 15.91
N THR A 154 -5.03 3.17 15.26
CA THR A 154 -4.03 2.30 15.92
C THR A 154 -2.56 2.73 15.94
N SER A 155 -2.07 3.66 15.09
CA SER A 155 -0.65 4.08 15.16
C SER A 155 -0.34 5.39 14.41
N ASP A 156 0.12 6.41 15.12
CA ASP A 156 0.58 7.68 14.55
C ASP A 156 1.77 7.51 13.58
N SER A 157 2.64 6.52 13.80
CA SER A 157 3.79 6.26 12.94
C SER A 157 3.42 5.75 11.55
N LEU A 158 2.34 4.96 11.44
CA LEU A 158 1.80 4.48 10.16
C LEU A 158 1.17 5.64 9.38
N SER A 159 0.48 6.54 10.08
CA SER A 159 -0.11 7.74 9.47
C SER A 159 0.95 8.63 8.83
N ASN A 160 2.06 8.89 9.52
CA ASN A 160 3.16 9.71 8.97
C ASN A 160 3.78 9.06 7.73
N ASN A 161 4.04 7.74 7.77
CA ASN A 161 4.58 7.02 6.61
C ASN A 161 3.65 7.12 5.40
N PHE A 162 2.33 6.96 5.59
CA PHE A 162 1.37 7.08 4.49
C PHE A 162 1.30 8.51 3.92
N GLN A 163 1.38 9.53 4.77
CA GLN A 163 1.45 10.93 4.31
C GLN A 163 2.72 11.21 3.51
N GLU A 164 3.87 10.70 3.94
CA GLU A 164 5.12 10.80 3.18
C GLU A 164 5.01 10.11 1.82
N LEU A 165 4.37 8.93 1.76
CA LEU A 165 4.14 8.22 0.51
C LEU A 165 3.21 8.99 -0.43
N ASP A 166 2.13 9.59 0.07
CA ASP A 166 1.22 10.43 -0.71
C ASP A 166 2.00 11.60 -1.36
N LEU A 167 2.83 12.29 -0.58
CA LEU A 167 3.66 13.39 -1.09
C LEU A 167 4.61 12.93 -2.20
N ILE A 168 5.25 11.77 -2.01
CA ILE A 168 6.15 11.20 -3.03
C ILE A 168 5.39 10.86 -4.32
N ILE A 169 4.21 10.25 -4.21
CA ILE A 169 3.39 9.89 -5.37
C ILE A 169 2.92 11.14 -6.11
N ASP A 170 2.51 12.18 -5.40
CA ASP A 170 2.08 13.45 -6.00
C ASP A 170 3.22 14.16 -6.73
N GLU A 171 4.42 14.15 -6.15
CA GLU A 171 5.59 14.70 -6.80
C GLU A 171 5.96 13.93 -8.08
N ILE A 172 5.94 12.60 -8.05
CA ILE A 172 6.18 11.78 -9.25
C ILE A 172 5.09 12.05 -10.29
N SER A 173 3.82 12.21 -9.88
CA SER A 173 2.72 12.53 -10.79
C SER A 173 2.99 13.81 -11.57
N LYS A 174 3.43 14.88 -10.89
CA LYS A 174 3.78 16.14 -11.54
C LYS A 174 4.92 15.96 -12.56
N GLU A 175 5.92 15.15 -12.22
CA GLU A 175 7.03 14.85 -13.14
C GLU A 175 6.55 14.08 -14.38
N VAL A 176 5.61 13.15 -14.22
CA VAL A 176 4.97 12.41 -15.32
C VAL A 176 4.12 13.33 -16.18
N ASP A 177 3.36 14.24 -15.59
CA ASP A 177 2.56 15.24 -16.31
C ASP A 177 3.45 16.18 -17.14
N HIS A 178 4.57 16.62 -16.58
CA HIS A 178 5.57 17.40 -17.32
C HIS A 178 6.16 16.59 -18.48
N PHE A 179 6.55 15.33 -18.26
CA PHE A 179 7.05 14.46 -19.32
C PHE A 179 6.01 14.30 -20.44
N LYS A 180 4.75 14.02 -20.08
CA LYS A 180 3.64 13.88 -21.02
C LYS A 180 3.47 15.14 -21.87
N ASN A 181 3.47 16.32 -21.24
CA ASN A 181 3.35 17.59 -21.97
C ASN A 181 4.49 17.80 -22.97
N TYR A 182 5.75 17.59 -22.54
CA TYR A 182 6.90 17.67 -23.45
C TYR A 182 6.83 16.62 -24.57
N TYR A 183 6.38 15.40 -24.25
CA TYR A 183 6.26 14.34 -25.22
C TYR A 183 5.17 14.64 -26.28
N MET A 184 4.04 15.25 -25.88
CA MET A 184 3.02 15.68 -26.84
C MET A 184 3.52 16.80 -27.76
N ILE A 185 4.31 17.75 -27.24
CA ILE A 185 4.98 18.76 -28.08
C ILE A 185 5.93 18.09 -29.06
N PHE A 186 6.69 17.10 -28.61
CA PHE A 186 7.61 16.33 -29.45
C PHE A 186 6.86 15.64 -30.59
N ILE A 187 5.80 14.90 -30.28
CA ILE A 187 4.95 14.21 -31.27
C ILE A 187 4.40 15.20 -32.31
N ASN A 188 3.81 16.31 -31.85
CA ASN A 188 3.17 17.28 -32.73
C ASN A 188 4.16 17.89 -33.74
N ASN A 189 5.43 18.08 -33.36
CA ASN A 189 6.45 18.56 -34.29
C ASN A 189 6.85 17.51 -35.33
N TYR A 190 6.84 16.22 -35.00
CA TYR A 190 7.15 15.15 -35.96
C TYR A 190 6.05 14.92 -37.01
N TYR A 191 4.82 15.34 -36.73
CA TYR A 191 3.71 15.30 -37.69
C TYR A 191 3.63 16.55 -38.60
N LYS A 192 4.54 17.52 -38.45
CA LYS A 192 4.63 18.68 -39.36
C LYS A 192 5.13 18.27 -40.75
N ASN A 193 4.96 19.15 -41.73
CA ASN A 193 5.53 18.93 -43.06
C ASN A 193 7.07 18.87 -43.02
N GLU A 194 7.70 18.34 -44.07
CA GLU A 194 9.13 18.05 -44.07
C GLU A 194 10.01 19.29 -43.89
N SER A 195 9.61 20.43 -44.45
CA SER A 195 10.35 21.69 -44.30
C SER A 195 10.36 22.14 -42.84
N GLU A 196 9.18 22.24 -42.23
CA GLU A 196 9.02 22.65 -40.84
C GLU A 196 9.69 21.67 -39.87
N LEU A 197 9.61 20.36 -40.14
CA LEU A 197 10.31 19.36 -39.34
C LEU A 197 11.84 19.54 -39.43
N LYS A 198 12.40 19.79 -40.62
CA LYS A 198 13.84 20.03 -40.78
C LYS A 198 14.30 21.28 -40.03
N ASP A 199 13.50 22.34 -40.06
CA ASP A 199 13.82 23.58 -39.34
C ASP A 199 13.72 23.36 -37.83
N PHE A 200 12.68 22.66 -37.36
CA PHE A 200 12.54 22.27 -35.96
C PHE A 200 13.71 21.41 -35.48
N LEU A 201 14.11 20.37 -36.22
CA LEU A 201 15.22 19.49 -35.83
C LEU A 201 16.57 20.21 -35.70
N LYS A 202 16.72 21.39 -36.32
CA LYS A 202 17.92 22.25 -36.20
C LYS A 202 17.78 23.32 -35.11
N SER A 203 16.56 23.55 -34.61
CA SER A 203 16.26 24.59 -33.64
C SER A 203 16.85 24.29 -32.25
N GLU A 204 17.08 25.35 -31.47
CA GLU A 204 17.39 25.22 -30.05
C GLU A 204 16.22 24.61 -29.27
N ASP A 205 14.97 24.87 -29.69
CA ASP A 205 13.77 24.28 -29.06
C ASP A 205 13.80 22.75 -29.11
N TYR A 206 14.26 22.15 -30.22
CA TYR A 206 14.41 20.70 -30.31
C TYR A 206 15.51 20.17 -29.39
N LYS A 207 16.64 20.89 -29.27
CA LYS A 207 17.71 20.52 -28.32
C LYS A 207 17.22 20.62 -26.88
N GLU A 208 16.50 21.68 -26.53
CA GLU A 208 15.91 21.86 -25.21
C GLU A 208 14.86 20.79 -24.92
N LEU A 209 14.00 20.47 -25.89
CA LEU A 209 12.95 19.46 -25.74
C LEU A 209 13.53 18.06 -25.60
N THR A 210 14.49 17.70 -26.45
CA THR A 210 15.19 16.41 -26.35
C THR A 210 15.99 16.34 -25.06
N TYR A 211 16.64 17.44 -24.63
CA TYR A 211 17.28 17.54 -23.33
C TYR A 211 16.28 17.37 -22.20
N LYS A 212 15.11 17.99 -22.19
CA LYS A 212 14.10 17.80 -21.12
C LYS A 212 13.60 16.36 -21.06
N LEU A 213 13.43 15.72 -22.22
CA LEU A 213 13.05 14.32 -22.31
C LEU A 213 14.22 13.37 -21.94
N SER A 214 15.49 13.76 -22.17
CA SER A 214 16.69 12.94 -21.93
C SER A 214 17.43 13.21 -20.61
N ALA A 215 17.33 14.40 -20.04
CA ALA A 215 17.88 14.81 -18.75
C ALA A 215 17.09 14.15 -17.61
N GLN A 216 15.79 13.95 -17.84
CA GLN A 216 14.94 12.99 -17.11
C GLN A 216 15.47 11.54 -17.12
N ARG A 217 16.49 11.23 -17.93
CA ARG A 217 17.10 9.91 -18.12
C ARG A 217 18.57 9.82 -17.67
N GLU A 218 19.40 10.85 -17.82
CA GLU A 218 20.85 10.78 -17.49
C GLU A 218 21.13 10.65 -15.99
N LEU A 219 20.26 11.19 -15.14
CA LEU A 219 20.37 11.12 -13.67
C LEU A 219 20.44 9.66 -13.14
N SER A 220 19.78 8.71 -13.80
CA SER A 220 19.78 7.30 -13.39
C SER A 220 21.11 6.56 -13.66
N ASN A 221 21.91 7.02 -14.63
CA ASN A 221 23.21 6.40 -14.91
C ASN A 221 24.29 6.96 -13.98
N THR A 222 24.24 8.27 -13.70
CA THR A 222 25.17 8.94 -12.79
C THR A 222 25.03 8.44 -11.35
N ILE A 223 23.82 8.12 -10.89
CA ILE A 223 23.58 7.51 -9.57
C ILE A 223 24.16 6.08 -9.46
N LYS A 224 24.22 5.33 -10.57
CA LYS A 224 24.83 3.99 -10.62
C LYS A 224 26.35 4.04 -10.45
N THR A 225 26.99 5.12 -10.90
CA THR A 225 28.42 5.40 -10.73
C THR A 225 28.74 6.13 -9.41
N ASN A 226 27.84 6.98 -8.91
CA ASN A 226 28.10 7.87 -7.77
C ASN A 226 27.66 7.33 -6.41
N LEU A 227 27.05 6.14 -6.32
CA LEU A 227 26.87 5.41 -5.04
C LEU A 227 28.20 4.96 -4.38
N LYS A 228 29.36 5.38 -4.93
CA LYS A 228 30.70 5.27 -4.33
C LYS A 228 31.29 6.60 -3.83
N ALA A 229 30.66 7.76 -4.05
CA ALA A 229 31.24 9.03 -3.60
C ALA A 229 30.17 10.03 -3.13
N ALA A 230 30.49 10.67 -2.01
CA ALA A 230 29.61 11.44 -1.16
C ALA A 230 28.96 12.68 -1.81
N LEU A 231 27.80 13.03 -1.25
CA LEU A 231 27.08 14.31 -1.26
C LEU A 231 27.83 15.53 -1.83
N THR A 232 27.30 16.10 -2.92
CA THR A 232 26.92 17.53 -3.02
C THR A 232 26.25 17.83 -4.38
N LEU A 233 25.21 18.68 -4.32
CA LEU A 233 24.64 19.56 -5.36
C LEU A 233 23.54 19.07 -6.35
N SER A 234 22.38 19.72 -6.14
CA SER A 234 21.35 20.27 -7.06
C SER A 234 20.55 19.39 -8.03
N ALA A 235 19.30 19.15 -7.64
CA ALA A 235 18.02 19.14 -8.37
C ALA A 235 18.03 19.07 -9.93
N ASP A 236 17.51 17.99 -10.53
CA ASP A 236 16.10 17.84 -10.93
C ASP A 236 15.85 16.60 -11.83
N SER A 237 14.62 16.04 -11.71
CA SER A 237 13.87 15.18 -12.67
C SER A 237 13.82 13.63 -12.48
N ILE A 238 12.62 13.06 -12.72
CA ILE A 238 12.15 11.64 -12.55
C ILE A 238 12.93 10.84 -11.51
N ASN A 239 12.87 11.32 -10.27
CA ASN A 239 13.90 11.13 -9.25
C ASN A 239 14.05 9.65 -8.80
N PRO A 240 15.18 8.98 -9.09
CA PRO A 240 15.48 7.64 -8.57
C PRO A 240 15.49 7.61 -7.04
N GLU A 241 15.79 8.72 -6.38
CA GLU A 241 15.69 8.90 -4.92
C GLU A 241 14.24 8.76 -4.45
N LYS A 242 13.25 9.26 -5.21
CA LYS A 242 11.81 9.10 -4.87
C LYS A 242 11.35 7.67 -5.10
N THR A 243 11.82 7.02 -6.16
CA THR A 243 11.61 5.57 -6.38
C THR A 243 12.30 4.74 -5.28
N LEU A 244 13.47 5.15 -4.81
CA LEU A 244 14.17 4.55 -3.68
C LEU A 244 13.38 4.78 -2.39
N LYS A 245 12.83 5.98 -2.16
CA LYS A 245 11.95 6.27 -1.03
C LYS A 245 10.68 5.41 -1.06
N ILE A 246 10.11 5.10 -2.23
CA ILE A 246 9.02 4.12 -2.35
C ILE A 246 9.52 2.72 -1.96
N ASN A 247 10.69 2.28 -2.43
CA ASN A 247 11.23 0.98 -2.04
C ASN A 247 11.62 0.91 -0.55
N ASP A 248 12.12 2.01 0.02
CA ASP A 248 12.46 2.14 1.42
C ASP A 248 11.19 2.21 2.27
N PHE A 249 10.13 2.85 1.78
CA PHE A 249 8.79 2.75 2.35
C PHE A 249 8.30 1.30 2.33
N ILE A 250 8.45 0.56 1.22
CA ILE A 250 8.06 -0.86 1.16
C ILE A 250 8.82 -1.69 2.22
N LYS A 251 10.13 -1.48 2.38
CA LYS A 251 10.93 -2.14 3.42
C LYS A 251 10.56 -1.70 4.83
N ASN A 252 10.29 -0.41 5.02
CA ASN A 252 9.95 0.16 6.31
C ASN A 252 8.55 -0.25 6.74
N ILE A 253 7.59 -0.34 5.82
CA ILE A 253 6.23 -0.78 6.13
C ILE A 253 6.20 -2.26 6.48
N ASP A 254 7.07 -3.10 5.91
CA ASP A 254 7.24 -4.49 6.39
C ASP A 254 7.69 -4.53 7.85
N LYS A 255 8.70 -3.73 8.19
CA LYS A 255 9.22 -3.63 9.56
C LYS A 255 8.17 -3.09 10.52
N VAL A 256 7.50 -1.99 10.16
CA VAL A 256 6.46 -1.34 10.95
C VAL A 256 5.22 -2.22 11.07
N SER A 257 4.84 -2.96 10.02
CA SER A 257 3.72 -3.92 10.10
C SER A 257 4.06 -5.11 10.99
N THR A 258 5.31 -5.58 10.97
CA THR A 258 5.81 -6.62 11.88
C THR A 258 5.83 -6.13 13.33
N GLU A 259 6.20 -4.88 13.55
CA GLU A 259 6.22 -4.25 14.88
C GLU A 259 4.81 -3.93 15.38
N ALA A 260 3.90 -3.49 14.50
CA ALA A 260 2.49 -3.31 14.79
C ALA A 260 1.80 -4.66 15.10
N LEU A 261 2.18 -5.75 14.41
CA LEU A 261 1.80 -7.13 14.74
C LEU A 261 2.24 -7.50 16.15
N LYS A 262 3.51 -7.28 16.47
CA LYS A 262 4.05 -7.56 17.81
C LYS A 262 3.38 -6.69 18.88
N ASN A 263 3.15 -5.41 18.61
CA ASN A 263 2.50 -4.49 19.54
C ASN A 263 1.01 -4.81 19.70
N TYR A 264 0.31 -5.23 18.65
CA TYR A 264 -1.04 -5.77 18.75
C TYR A 264 -1.05 -7.08 19.57
N GLU A 265 -0.04 -7.93 19.45
CA GLU A 265 0.12 -9.10 20.32
C GLU A 265 0.48 -8.76 21.78
N ILE A 266 1.16 -7.63 22.03
CA ILE A 266 1.63 -7.18 23.35
C ILE A 266 0.58 -6.32 24.09
N ASN A 267 -0.03 -5.35 23.44
CA ASN A 267 -1.08 -4.49 24.03
C ASN A 267 -2.35 -5.26 24.36
N PHE A 268 -2.55 -6.43 23.76
CA PHE A 268 -3.59 -7.35 24.19
C PHE A 268 -3.12 -8.34 25.28
N LYS A 269 -1.81 -8.48 25.57
CA LYS A 269 -1.25 -9.34 26.65
C LYS A 269 -1.38 -8.75 28.05
N ASN A 270 -1.38 -7.42 28.14
CA ASN A 270 -1.62 -6.66 29.37
C ASN A 270 -3.12 -6.45 29.58
#